data_AF-A0A0U3B074-F1
#
_entry.id   AF-A0A0U3B074-F1
#
_cell.length_a   1.000
_cell.length_b   1.000
_cell.length_c   1.000
_cell.angle_alpha   90.00
_cell.angle_beta   90.00
_cell.angle_gamma   90.00
#
_symmetry.space_group_name_H-M   'P 1'
#
loop_
_entity.id
_entity.type
_entity.pdbx_description
1 polymer ?
#
loop_
_entity_poly.entity_id
_entity_poly.type
_entity_poly.pdbx_seq_one_letter_code
_entity_poly.pdbx_strand_id
1 'polypeptide(L)'
;MKVYQRVLLSIVTLAGFGAGAAPNDTEADYLCAHKIVDNTSWNFGTAPAYCDIEPFGDPDFVSTYLSDIVFDTSQPTSEERARYMDELNATIRDAATYYLSVRKPDASEDEENAWIEAIKAVANQETFWSHYRDSVLDGRMKMMRGDSGHGHGMMQIDDRWHFARINEGKGWQIFENLLYAMEIFYAEWQNAAQASCIADPENWQERTRAAYSAYNGGPSQICRWYQSPAWQDEGFLGKYEAKSWLNYIADNNKTAPVDVPCMMEGVEFCVPEYEPPPYSLENPEYPWQYNYLKLNSGEICLLESDTFHCVAQQQDAACLNARFDRVSVAQAIELDEEQSNAYPKTVHEKHACMGYLENSFTVGQSISAEKAINIRQSAAGTDTGADAVVGQVYQILDIVAGTPADQSRYYRIQYSGDNQGYIYAGGLWDFSDWASSATHHDLAEEDRIIAMPGDEIYVTKSDGIALKDVAGEQGDEIARVTKDTALDVMGTVVLGDNNDIYYEVNLNSQSGYIYGGSLLPTSTLSDWTSFSPDDSETPTPPAPPPSSPDDSGGGSVSYWILALLLIRRLKS
;
A
#
# COMPACT_ATOMS: atom_id res chain seq x y z
N MET A 1 48.31 69.20 12.12
CA MET A 1 48.23 68.01 11.24
C MET A 1 48.04 66.79 12.13
N LYS A 2 46.82 66.26 12.20
CA LYS A 2 46.47 65.08 13.00
C LYS A 2 45.73 64.06 12.14
N VAL A 3 45.99 62.81 12.47
CA VAL A 3 45.81 61.58 11.71
C VAL A 3 44.37 61.06 11.81
N TYR A 4 43.98 60.34 10.76
CA TYR A 4 42.78 59.54 10.51
C TYR A 4 42.20 58.77 11.71
N GLN A 5 40.87 58.73 11.83
CA GLN A 5 40.16 57.49 12.18
C GLN A 5 38.72 57.50 11.65
N ARG A 6 38.45 56.57 10.73
CA ARG A 6 37.14 56.25 10.15
C ARG A 6 36.38 55.37 11.13
N VAL A 7 35.14 55.71 11.45
CA VAL A 7 34.17 54.81 12.08
C VAL A 7 33.36 54.18 10.96
N LEU A 8 33.58 52.88 10.73
CA LEU A 8 32.77 52.06 9.83
C LEU A 8 31.62 51.49 10.67
N LEU A 9 30.39 51.87 10.32
CA LEU A 9 29.17 51.32 10.90
C LEU A 9 28.86 50.01 10.17
N SER A 10 29.19 48.88 10.79
CA SER A 10 28.84 47.56 10.26
C SER A 10 27.37 47.28 10.49
N ILE A 11 26.59 47.30 9.41
CA ILE A 11 25.23 46.75 9.35
C ILE A 11 25.36 45.23 9.51
N VAL A 12 24.91 44.70 10.64
CA VAL A 12 24.68 43.26 10.79
C VAL A 12 23.35 42.97 10.09
N THR A 13 23.45 42.52 8.84
CA THR A 13 22.36 41.80 8.17
C THR A 13 22.10 40.52 8.96
N LEU A 14 21.04 40.53 9.75
CA LEU A 14 20.33 39.32 10.16
C LEU A 14 19.85 38.62 8.89
N ALA A 15 20.65 37.68 8.40
CA ALA A 15 20.15 36.67 7.48
C ALA A 15 19.12 35.87 8.27
N GLY A 16 17.84 36.13 7.98
CA GLY A 16 16.76 35.25 8.41
C GLY A 16 17.08 33.85 7.91
N PHE A 17 16.95 32.87 8.81
CA PHE A 17 16.82 31.48 8.41
C PHE A 17 15.57 31.38 7.53
N GLY A 18 15.79 31.44 6.22
CA GLY A 18 14.76 31.17 5.23
C GLY A 18 14.24 29.75 5.43
N ALA A 19 12.96 29.57 5.08
CA ALA A 19 12.29 28.29 4.99
C ALA A 19 13.25 27.22 4.45
N GLY A 20 13.45 26.15 5.21
CA GLY A 20 14.15 24.97 4.68
C GLY A 20 13.42 24.54 3.41
N ALA A 21 14.17 24.42 2.32
CA ALA A 21 13.64 23.82 1.10
C ALA A 21 13.06 22.44 1.44
N ALA A 22 12.02 22.04 0.71
CA ALA A 22 11.45 20.72 0.85
C ALA A 22 12.55 19.66 0.73
N PRO A 23 12.52 18.59 1.54
CA PRO A 23 13.60 17.61 1.58
C PRO A 23 13.87 16.95 0.22
N ASN A 24 12.85 16.87 -0.65
CA ASN A 24 12.94 16.38 -2.02
C ASN A 24 12.29 17.41 -2.97
N ASP A 25 13.08 18.10 -3.78
CA ASP A 25 12.59 19.04 -4.80
C ASP A 25 12.38 18.26 -6.12
N THR A 26 11.13 17.97 -6.46
CA THR A 26 10.71 17.35 -7.72
C THR A 26 10.48 18.42 -8.79
N GLU A 27 10.48 18.06 -10.07
CA GLU A 27 10.01 19.01 -11.10
C GLU A 27 8.50 19.21 -10.97
N ALA A 28 8.01 20.42 -11.27
CA ALA A 28 6.60 20.78 -11.09
C ALA A 28 5.64 19.82 -11.82
N ASP A 29 6.01 19.31 -12.99
CA ASP A 29 5.21 18.36 -13.77
C ASP A 29 5.75 16.92 -13.68
N TYR A 30 6.34 16.52 -12.55
CA TYR A 30 6.88 15.18 -12.34
C TYR A 30 5.85 14.09 -12.71
N LEU A 31 6.23 13.28 -13.71
CA LEU A 31 5.42 12.20 -14.29
C LEU A 31 4.04 12.62 -14.83
N CYS A 32 3.84 13.91 -15.14
CA CYS A 32 2.59 14.42 -15.70
C CYS A 32 2.58 14.37 -17.24
N ALA A 33 2.44 13.16 -17.80
CA ALA A 33 2.26 12.98 -19.24
C ALA A 33 0.84 13.38 -19.70
N HIS A 34 0.73 13.84 -20.96
CA HIS A 34 -0.53 14.20 -21.64
C HIS A 34 -1.47 15.05 -20.77
N LYS A 35 -0.92 16.09 -20.16
CA LYS A 35 -1.64 17.02 -19.30
C LYS A 35 -2.84 17.64 -20.02
N ILE A 36 -4.01 17.53 -19.41
CA ILE A 36 -5.25 18.14 -19.91
C ILE A 36 -5.58 19.38 -19.06
N VAL A 37 -5.69 20.50 -19.77
CA VAL A 37 -6.19 21.78 -19.24
C VAL A 37 -7.46 22.24 -19.96
N ASP A 38 -7.79 21.65 -21.11
CA ASP A 38 -9.01 21.96 -21.84
C ASP A 38 -10.25 21.42 -21.13
N ASN A 39 -11.35 22.16 -21.19
CA ASN A 39 -12.61 21.82 -20.50
C ASN A 39 -12.42 21.54 -18.99
N THR A 40 -11.52 22.29 -18.35
CA THR A 40 -11.31 22.27 -16.90
C THR A 40 -11.67 23.62 -16.31
N SER A 41 -12.08 23.63 -15.04
CA SER A 41 -12.40 24.82 -14.26
C SER A 41 -12.25 24.51 -12.78
N TRP A 42 -11.96 25.49 -11.94
CA TRP A 42 -11.96 25.33 -10.47
C TRP A 42 -13.41 25.13 -9.96
N ASN A 43 -13.95 23.95 -10.23
CA ASN A 43 -15.30 23.51 -9.91
C ASN A 43 -15.32 21.97 -9.84
N PHE A 44 -16.37 21.44 -9.21
CA PHE A 44 -16.44 20.03 -8.85
C PHE A 44 -16.24 19.07 -10.02
N GLY A 45 -15.34 18.10 -9.82
CA GLY A 45 -14.96 17.07 -10.80
C GLY A 45 -14.18 17.59 -12.03
N THR A 46 -13.85 18.87 -12.07
CA THR A 46 -13.26 19.51 -13.26
C THR A 46 -12.04 20.37 -12.96
N ALA A 47 -11.45 20.28 -11.76
CA ALA A 47 -10.28 21.08 -11.39
C ALA A 47 -9.16 20.98 -12.45
N PRO A 48 -8.40 22.05 -12.71
CA PRO A 48 -7.40 22.03 -13.78
C PRO A 48 -6.24 21.07 -13.48
N ALA A 49 -5.53 20.67 -14.54
CA ALA A 49 -4.32 19.84 -14.54
C ALA A 49 -4.53 18.34 -14.24
N TYR A 50 -5.17 17.64 -15.19
CA TYR A 50 -5.24 16.17 -15.18
C TYR A 50 -4.09 15.55 -15.96
N CYS A 51 -3.43 14.53 -15.41
CA CYS A 51 -2.31 13.83 -16.04
C CYS A 51 -2.62 12.33 -16.18
N ASP A 52 -1.88 11.62 -17.04
CA ASP A 52 -1.97 10.17 -17.12
C ASP A 52 -1.78 9.54 -15.72
N ILE A 53 -2.64 8.58 -15.38
CA ILE A 53 -2.58 7.86 -14.10
C ILE A 53 -1.54 6.73 -14.13
N GLU A 54 -1.24 6.19 -15.31
CA GLU A 54 -0.36 5.03 -15.55
C GLU A 54 1.02 5.11 -14.86
N PRO A 55 1.70 6.28 -14.77
CA PRO A 55 2.98 6.38 -14.06
C PRO A 55 2.88 6.24 -12.53
N PHE A 56 1.67 6.28 -11.98
CA PHE A 56 1.43 6.19 -10.53
C PHE A 56 0.67 4.92 -10.17
N GLY A 57 -0.26 4.50 -11.02
CA GLY A 57 -1.30 3.53 -10.69
C GLY A 57 -1.81 2.71 -11.86
N ASP A 58 -2.86 1.95 -11.62
CA ASP A 58 -3.49 1.08 -12.62
C ASP A 58 -4.76 1.74 -13.22
N PRO A 59 -4.74 2.16 -14.50
CA PRO A 59 -5.92 2.72 -15.15
C PRO A 59 -7.05 1.70 -15.33
N ASP A 60 -6.75 0.41 -15.51
CA ASP A 60 -7.73 -0.65 -15.70
C ASP A 60 -8.45 -0.93 -14.38
N PHE A 61 -7.71 -0.90 -13.26
CA PHE A 61 -8.31 -0.93 -11.94
C PHE A 61 -9.32 0.20 -11.73
N VAL A 62 -8.95 1.45 -12.02
CA VAL A 62 -9.84 2.60 -11.84
C VAL A 62 -11.07 2.51 -12.74
N SER A 63 -10.88 2.17 -14.02
CA SER A 63 -11.99 2.07 -14.96
C SER A 63 -12.92 0.90 -14.65
N THR A 64 -12.41 -0.19 -14.09
CA THR A 64 -13.21 -1.39 -13.77
C THR A 64 -13.94 -1.24 -12.44
N TYR A 65 -13.26 -0.81 -11.39
CA TYR A 65 -13.79 -0.88 -10.02
C TYR A 65 -14.24 0.47 -9.46
N LEU A 66 -13.75 1.58 -10.01
CA LEU A 66 -14.02 2.92 -9.50
C LEU A 66 -14.76 3.82 -10.50
N SER A 67 -15.31 3.27 -11.58
CA SER A 67 -15.92 4.05 -12.67
C SER A 67 -17.01 5.03 -12.19
N ASP A 68 -17.81 4.65 -11.19
CA ASP A 68 -18.84 5.52 -10.63
C ASP A 68 -18.28 6.76 -9.93
N ILE A 69 -17.03 6.74 -9.46
CA ILE A 69 -16.37 7.89 -8.85
C ILE A 69 -15.33 8.54 -9.77
N VAL A 70 -15.37 8.22 -11.06
CA VAL A 70 -14.60 8.89 -12.12
C VAL A 70 -15.47 9.95 -12.79
N PHE A 71 -14.93 11.13 -13.09
CA PHE A 71 -15.65 12.15 -13.86
C PHE A 71 -15.64 11.80 -15.36
N ASP A 72 -16.79 11.45 -15.92
CA ASP A 72 -16.97 11.05 -17.33
C ASP A 72 -17.09 12.28 -18.25
N THR A 73 -16.04 12.54 -19.04
CA THR A 73 -16.04 13.68 -19.96
C THR A 73 -16.83 13.46 -21.25
N SER A 74 -17.39 12.27 -21.48
CA SER A 74 -18.30 12.00 -22.58
C SER A 74 -19.68 12.64 -22.37
N GLN A 75 -20.04 12.92 -21.11
CA GLN A 75 -21.33 13.49 -20.73
C GLN A 75 -21.31 15.03 -20.66
N PRO A 76 -22.49 15.68 -20.78
CA PRO A 76 -22.60 17.11 -20.51
C PRO A 76 -22.16 17.46 -19.08
N THR A 77 -21.24 18.40 -18.94
CA THR A 77 -20.58 18.74 -17.67
C THR A 77 -21.53 19.03 -16.50
N SER A 78 -22.72 19.59 -16.75
CA SER A 78 -23.70 19.85 -15.69
C SER A 78 -24.40 18.59 -15.19
N GLU A 79 -24.72 17.66 -16.10
CA GLU A 79 -25.39 16.40 -15.79
C GLU A 79 -24.41 15.48 -15.06
N GLU A 80 -23.19 15.37 -15.60
CA GLU A 80 -22.14 14.57 -15.01
C GLU A 80 -21.74 15.07 -13.62
N ARG A 81 -21.65 16.38 -13.42
CA ARG A 81 -21.33 16.93 -12.10
C ARG A 81 -22.36 16.54 -11.05
N ALA A 82 -23.64 16.49 -11.39
CA ALA A 82 -24.66 16.09 -10.43
C ALA A 82 -24.47 14.63 -10.00
N ARG A 83 -24.31 13.73 -10.99
CA ARG A 83 -24.01 12.31 -10.74
C ARG A 83 -22.74 12.15 -9.92
N TYR A 84 -21.62 12.68 -10.40
CA TYR A 84 -20.31 12.60 -9.76
C TYR A 84 -20.35 13.12 -8.31
N MET A 85 -21.06 14.22 -8.05
CA MET A 85 -21.14 14.79 -6.71
C MET A 85 -21.98 13.96 -5.74
N ASP A 86 -23.04 13.30 -6.21
CA ASP A 86 -23.78 12.34 -5.38
C ASP A 86 -22.89 11.16 -4.98
N GLU A 87 -22.18 10.56 -5.94
CA GLU A 87 -21.28 9.42 -5.70
C GLU A 87 -20.12 9.82 -4.77
N LEU A 88 -19.41 10.90 -5.08
CA LEU A 88 -18.27 11.35 -4.26
C LEU A 88 -18.70 11.84 -2.87
N ASN A 89 -19.89 12.43 -2.73
CA ASN A 89 -20.39 12.79 -1.41
C ASN A 89 -20.56 11.55 -0.52
N ALA A 90 -21.14 10.48 -1.07
CA ALA A 90 -21.31 9.21 -0.37
C ALA A 90 -19.95 8.59 -0.03
N THR A 91 -19.03 8.51 -1.00
CA THR A 91 -17.69 7.98 -0.79
C THR A 91 -16.90 8.74 0.28
N ILE A 92 -16.87 10.07 0.22
CA ILE A 92 -16.14 10.90 1.20
C ILE A 92 -16.78 10.79 2.59
N ARG A 93 -18.12 10.78 2.68
CA ARG A 93 -18.85 10.62 3.94
C ARG A 93 -18.49 9.30 4.60
N ASP A 94 -18.62 8.20 3.86
CA ASP A 94 -18.41 6.85 4.40
C ASP A 94 -16.93 6.62 4.75
N ALA A 95 -16.00 7.18 3.98
CA ALA A 95 -14.56 7.15 4.28
C ALA A 95 -14.25 7.89 5.58
N ALA A 96 -14.79 9.10 5.74
CA ALA A 96 -14.58 9.91 6.94
C ALA A 96 -15.19 9.25 8.19
N THR A 97 -16.40 8.70 8.08
CA THR A 97 -17.06 7.93 9.16
C THR A 97 -16.23 6.71 9.55
N TYR A 98 -15.88 5.85 8.59
CA TYR A 98 -15.10 4.64 8.85
C TYR A 98 -13.76 4.98 9.50
N TYR A 99 -13.01 5.93 8.93
CA TYR A 99 -11.73 6.37 9.47
C TYR A 99 -11.84 6.81 10.93
N LEU A 100 -12.82 7.66 11.26
CA LEU A 100 -13.00 8.13 12.63
C LEU A 100 -13.43 7.00 13.56
N SER A 101 -14.32 6.10 13.12
CA SER A 101 -14.75 4.97 13.96
C SER A 101 -13.59 4.04 14.34
N VAL A 102 -12.59 3.88 13.47
CA VAL A 102 -11.39 3.09 13.75
C VAL A 102 -10.43 3.86 14.66
N ARG A 103 -10.22 5.15 14.40
CA ARG A 103 -9.24 5.98 15.14
C ARG A 103 -9.73 6.49 16.48
N LYS A 104 -11.04 6.65 16.64
CA LYS A 104 -11.70 7.11 17.85
C LYS A 104 -13.10 6.47 17.97
N PRO A 105 -13.18 5.19 18.37
CA PRO A 105 -14.46 4.47 18.49
C PRO A 105 -15.45 5.08 19.48
N ASP A 106 -14.99 5.97 20.37
CA ASP A 106 -15.77 6.67 21.37
C ASP A 106 -16.09 8.13 21.01
N ALA A 107 -15.90 8.53 19.74
CA ALA A 107 -16.31 9.84 19.26
C ALA A 107 -17.82 10.08 19.49
N SER A 108 -18.18 11.30 19.86
CA SER A 108 -19.59 11.68 19.95
C SER A 108 -20.19 11.88 18.55
N GLU A 109 -21.51 11.74 18.43
CA GLU A 109 -22.22 12.03 17.18
C GLU A 109 -21.95 13.46 16.65
N ASP A 110 -21.81 14.44 17.56
CA ASP A 110 -21.47 15.81 17.18
C ASP A 110 -20.04 15.92 16.62
N GLU A 111 -19.08 15.19 17.18
CA GLU A 111 -17.70 15.16 16.67
C GLU A 111 -17.62 14.45 15.32
N GLU A 112 -18.33 13.33 15.15
CA GLU A 112 -18.40 12.60 13.89
C GLU A 112 -18.99 13.47 12.77
N ASN A 113 -20.13 14.12 13.02
CA ASN A 113 -20.74 15.02 12.05
C ASN A 113 -19.81 16.20 11.71
N ALA A 114 -19.13 16.77 12.71
CA ALA A 114 -18.17 17.83 12.49
C ALA A 114 -16.95 17.39 11.68
N TRP A 115 -16.46 16.17 11.94
CA TRP A 115 -15.35 15.55 11.22
C TRP A 115 -15.69 15.33 9.75
N ILE A 116 -16.84 14.71 9.45
CA ILE A 116 -17.31 14.49 8.07
C ILE A 116 -17.37 15.81 7.30
N GLU A 117 -17.95 16.84 7.91
CA GLU A 117 -18.07 18.17 7.30
C GLU A 117 -16.69 18.84 7.11
N ALA A 118 -15.77 18.65 8.06
CA ALA A 118 -14.40 19.13 7.93
C ALA A 118 -13.68 18.48 6.73
N ILE A 119 -13.76 17.16 6.59
CA ILE A 119 -13.15 16.43 5.47
C ILE A 119 -13.72 16.87 4.12
N LYS A 120 -15.06 17.00 4.02
CA LYS A 120 -15.73 17.57 2.83
C LYS A 120 -15.21 18.97 2.49
N ALA A 121 -15.02 19.81 3.49
CA ALA A 121 -14.48 21.16 3.30
C ALA A 121 -13.02 21.15 2.86
N VAL A 122 -12.17 20.27 3.40
CA VAL A 122 -10.76 20.12 2.97
C VAL A 122 -10.71 19.67 1.52
N ALA A 123 -11.47 18.63 1.15
CA ALA A 123 -11.54 18.16 -0.22
C ALA A 123 -12.01 19.27 -1.18
N ASN A 124 -12.99 20.10 -0.78
CA ASN A 124 -13.45 21.22 -1.59
C ASN A 124 -12.37 22.31 -1.70
N GLN A 125 -11.72 22.62 -0.58
CA GLN A 125 -10.70 23.64 -0.51
C GLN A 125 -9.54 23.33 -1.43
N GLU A 126 -9.02 22.11 -1.36
CA GLU A 126 -7.81 21.71 -2.06
C GLU A 126 -8.08 21.30 -3.51
N THR A 127 -9.20 20.64 -3.82
CA THR A 127 -9.39 20.04 -5.16
C THR A 127 -10.77 20.19 -5.77
N PHE A 128 -11.72 20.85 -5.10
CA PHE A 128 -13.12 20.79 -5.51
C PHE A 128 -13.56 19.33 -5.75
N TRP A 129 -13.16 18.42 -4.86
CA TRP A 129 -13.47 16.97 -4.92
C TRP A 129 -13.07 16.30 -6.24
N SER A 130 -12.07 16.83 -6.93
CA SER A 130 -11.58 16.28 -8.19
C SER A 130 -10.48 15.26 -7.91
N HIS A 131 -10.62 14.04 -8.45
CA HIS A 131 -9.59 13.01 -8.32
C HIS A 131 -9.34 12.31 -9.66
N TYR A 132 -10.26 11.47 -10.14
CA TYR A 132 -10.14 10.83 -11.46
C TYR A 132 -10.96 11.53 -12.55
N ARG A 133 -10.54 11.34 -13.80
CA ARG A 133 -11.25 11.81 -14.98
C ARG A 133 -11.01 10.87 -16.14
N ASP A 134 -12.08 10.39 -16.74
CA ASP A 134 -12.01 9.65 -17.99
C ASP A 134 -12.05 10.66 -19.16
N SER A 135 -10.94 10.75 -19.90
CA SER A 135 -10.76 11.74 -20.94
C SER A 135 -11.14 11.20 -22.32
N VAL A 136 -12.23 11.72 -22.89
CA VAL A 136 -12.60 11.43 -24.29
C VAL A 136 -11.70 12.14 -25.31
N LEU A 137 -10.84 13.07 -24.88
CA LEU A 137 -9.94 13.79 -25.79
C LEU A 137 -8.82 12.88 -26.32
N ASP A 138 -8.38 11.94 -25.49
CA ASP A 138 -7.27 11.02 -25.81
C ASP A 138 -7.54 9.56 -25.38
N GLY A 139 -8.72 9.27 -24.80
CA GLY A 139 -9.14 7.93 -24.41
C GLY A 139 -8.34 7.36 -23.23
N ARG A 140 -7.80 8.23 -22.36
CA ARG A 140 -6.92 7.82 -21.25
C ARG A 140 -7.55 8.16 -19.91
N MET A 141 -7.39 7.25 -18.95
CA MET A 141 -7.70 7.52 -17.55
C MET A 141 -6.71 8.53 -16.98
N LYS A 142 -7.23 9.56 -16.33
CA LYS A 142 -6.42 10.65 -15.76
C LYS A 142 -6.64 10.80 -14.27
N MET A 143 -5.62 11.33 -13.61
CA MET A 143 -5.66 11.76 -12.22
C MET A 143 -5.39 13.27 -12.12
N MET A 144 -6.10 13.94 -11.21
CA MET A 144 -5.94 15.35 -10.90
C MET A 144 -4.58 15.59 -10.26
N ARG A 145 -3.88 16.61 -10.75
CA ARG A 145 -2.68 17.17 -10.13
C ARG A 145 -2.91 18.63 -9.73
N GLY A 146 -2.43 19.00 -8.55
CA GLY A 146 -2.53 20.33 -7.95
C GLY A 146 -1.20 21.07 -7.93
N ASP A 147 -1.20 22.30 -7.43
CA ASP A 147 -0.01 23.12 -7.18
C ASP A 147 1.13 23.04 -8.22
N SER A 148 0.82 23.51 -9.43
CA SER A 148 1.75 23.47 -10.58
C SER A 148 2.19 22.05 -11.00
N GLY A 149 1.49 21.04 -10.52
CA GLY A 149 1.71 19.62 -10.75
C GLY A 149 2.28 18.87 -9.54
N HIS A 150 2.61 19.51 -8.42
CA HIS A 150 3.10 18.82 -7.21
C HIS A 150 2.03 18.16 -6.34
N GLY A 151 0.79 18.65 -6.39
CA GLY A 151 -0.32 18.08 -5.62
C GLY A 151 -0.82 16.81 -6.30
N HIS A 152 -1.13 15.77 -5.52
CA HIS A 152 -1.69 14.51 -6.01
C HIS A 152 -3.10 14.32 -5.49
N GLY A 153 -4.03 14.10 -6.43
CA GLY A 153 -5.36 13.62 -6.11
C GLY A 153 -6.16 14.55 -5.20
N MET A 154 -7.10 13.98 -4.47
CA MET A 154 -8.07 14.71 -3.67
C MET A 154 -7.37 15.21 -2.40
N MET A 155 -7.81 16.33 -1.85
CA MET A 155 -7.17 16.95 -0.67
C MET A 155 -5.69 17.37 -0.90
N GLN A 156 -5.17 17.27 -2.14
CA GLN A 156 -3.83 17.66 -2.59
C GLN A 156 -2.68 17.23 -1.68
N ILE A 157 -2.21 15.99 -1.84
CA ILE A 157 -0.96 15.55 -1.19
C ILE A 157 0.24 16.04 -2.02
N ASP A 158 1.05 16.92 -1.45
CA ASP A 158 2.19 17.56 -2.13
C ASP A 158 3.43 16.66 -2.15
N ASP A 159 3.88 16.26 -3.34
CA ASP A 159 5.03 15.36 -3.51
C ASP A 159 6.37 15.92 -3.02
N ARG A 160 6.52 17.23 -2.83
CA ARG A 160 7.76 17.81 -2.30
C ARG A 160 7.98 17.48 -0.82
N TRP A 161 6.88 17.38 -0.08
CA TRP A 161 6.87 17.10 1.36
C TRP A 161 6.53 15.64 1.67
N HIS A 162 5.79 14.98 0.77
CA HIS A 162 5.27 13.64 0.95
C HIS A 162 5.81 12.62 -0.07
N PHE A 163 6.95 12.93 -0.72
CA PHE A 163 7.56 12.12 -1.79
C PHE A 163 7.59 10.62 -1.50
N ALA A 164 8.03 10.23 -0.30
CA ALA A 164 8.10 8.82 0.09
C ALA A 164 6.72 8.14 0.03
N ARG A 165 5.65 8.83 0.47
CA ARG A 165 4.28 8.31 0.46
C ARG A 165 3.66 8.33 -0.93
N ILE A 166 4.06 9.27 -1.77
CA ILE A 166 3.67 9.30 -3.19
C ILE A 166 4.33 8.15 -3.95
N ASN A 167 5.61 7.84 -3.67
CA ASN A 167 6.27 6.65 -4.20
C ASN A 167 5.75 5.35 -3.60
N GLU A 168 5.05 5.40 -2.47
CA GLU A 168 4.21 4.31 -1.96
C GLU A 168 2.79 4.34 -2.53
N GLY A 169 2.49 5.29 -3.43
CA GLY A 169 1.28 5.43 -4.30
C GLY A 169 -0.02 5.74 -3.61
N LYS A 170 0.12 6.22 -2.38
CA LYS A 170 -0.93 6.94 -1.64
C LYS A 170 -1.33 8.26 -2.33
N GLY A 171 -0.72 8.60 -3.45
CA GLY A 171 -1.08 9.75 -4.28
C GLY A 171 -2.23 9.45 -5.25
N TRP A 172 -2.30 8.22 -5.76
CA TRP A 172 -3.14 7.92 -6.93
C TRP A 172 -4.38 7.13 -6.64
N GLN A 173 -4.34 6.19 -5.69
CA GLN A 173 -5.50 5.40 -5.34
C GLN A 173 -6.34 6.27 -4.39
N ILE A 174 -7.58 6.60 -4.75
CA ILE A 174 -8.39 7.62 -4.06
C ILE A 174 -8.60 7.32 -2.56
N PHE A 175 -8.75 6.06 -2.17
CA PHE A 175 -8.92 5.63 -0.79
C PHE A 175 -7.61 5.71 -0.01
N GLU A 176 -6.49 5.30 -0.57
CA GLU A 176 -5.18 5.50 0.08
C GLU A 176 -4.83 6.99 0.21
N ASN A 177 -5.21 7.78 -0.80
CA ASN A 177 -5.04 9.23 -0.83
C ASN A 177 -5.89 9.92 0.23
N LEU A 178 -7.17 9.58 0.32
CA LEU A 178 -8.06 10.03 1.39
C LEU A 178 -7.57 9.56 2.76
N LEU A 179 -7.15 8.30 2.92
CA LEU A 179 -6.62 7.75 4.17
C LEU A 179 -5.44 8.59 4.66
N TYR A 180 -4.49 8.83 3.76
CA TYR A 180 -3.27 9.54 4.08
C TYR A 180 -3.54 11.03 4.38
N ALA A 181 -4.41 11.68 3.60
CA ALA A 181 -4.82 13.06 3.86
C ALA A 181 -5.55 13.19 5.21
N MET A 182 -6.47 12.26 5.50
CA MET A 182 -7.18 12.20 6.77
C MET A 182 -6.21 11.92 7.93
N GLU A 183 -5.15 11.13 7.76
CA GLU A 183 -4.14 10.92 8.80
C GLU A 183 -3.42 12.23 9.17
N ILE A 184 -2.99 13.00 8.16
CA ILE A 184 -2.34 14.29 8.38
C ILE A 184 -3.31 15.25 9.08
N PHE A 185 -4.54 15.34 8.57
CA PHE A 185 -5.55 16.24 9.11
C PHE A 185 -6.00 15.83 10.53
N TYR A 186 -6.13 14.53 10.79
CA TYR A 186 -6.57 13.99 12.08
C TYR A 186 -5.56 14.26 13.20
N ALA A 187 -4.25 14.14 12.91
CA ALA A 187 -3.21 14.50 13.86
C ALA A 187 -3.39 15.94 14.35
N GLU A 188 -3.69 16.86 13.42
CA GLU A 188 -3.89 18.27 13.77
C GLU A 188 -5.29 18.56 14.33
N TRP A 189 -6.30 17.79 13.95
CA TRP A 189 -7.61 17.77 14.61
C TRP A 189 -7.50 17.43 16.09
N GLN A 190 -6.68 16.45 16.45
CA GLN A 190 -6.40 16.11 17.84
C GLN A 190 -5.64 17.23 18.57
N ASN A 191 -4.60 17.78 17.94
CA ASN A 191 -3.82 18.88 18.52
C ASN A 191 -4.66 20.15 18.73
N ALA A 192 -5.62 20.41 17.83
CA ALA A 192 -6.46 21.60 17.87
C ALA A 192 -7.26 21.72 19.17
N ALA A 193 -7.70 20.60 19.75
CA ALA A 193 -8.42 20.60 21.02
C ALA A 193 -7.62 21.21 22.19
N GLN A 194 -6.28 21.28 22.07
CA GLN A 194 -5.37 21.83 23.08
C GLN A 194 -4.67 23.11 22.62
N ALA A 195 -4.98 23.61 21.41
CA ALA A 195 -4.34 24.78 20.86
C ALA A 195 -4.74 26.06 21.61
N SER A 196 -3.79 26.97 21.83
CA SER A 196 -4.03 28.19 22.62
C SER A 196 -5.00 29.19 21.99
N CYS A 197 -5.28 29.05 20.69
CA CYS A 197 -6.26 29.83 19.95
C CYS A 197 -7.68 29.24 20.01
N ILE A 198 -7.88 28.10 20.68
CA ILE A 198 -9.17 27.44 20.85
C ILE A 198 -9.61 27.64 22.30
N ALA A 199 -10.74 28.32 22.48
CA ALA A 199 -11.29 28.59 23.80
C ALA A 199 -12.09 27.39 24.35
N ASP A 200 -12.73 26.64 23.45
CA ASP A 200 -13.57 25.49 23.75
C ASP A 200 -13.22 24.34 22.79
N PRO A 201 -12.73 23.19 23.29
CA PRO A 201 -12.37 22.05 22.44
C PRO A 201 -13.55 21.46 21.66
N GLU A 202 -14.80 21.71 22.08
CA GLU A 202 -16.02 21.28 21.39
C GLU A 202 -16.52 22.33 20.38
N ASN A 203 -15.84 23.49 20.26
CA ASN A 203 -16.07 24.42 19.17
C ASN A 203 -15.48 23.87 17.87
N TRP A 204 -16.24 22.99 17.22
CA TRP A 204 -15.82 22.27 16.03
C TRP A 204 -15.45 23.17 14.86
N GLN A 205 -16.07 24.34 14.72
CA GLN A 205 -15.70 25.28 13.68
C GLN A 205 -14.28 25.82 13.90
N GLU A 206 -13.95 26.26 15.12
CA GLU A 206 -12.60 26.72 15.43
C GLU A 206 -11.58 25.58 15.35
N ARG A 207 -11.95 24.39 15.84
CA ARG A 207 -11.11 23.17 15.78
C ARG A 207 -10.77 22.80 14.33
N THR A 208 -11.76 22.84 13.44
CA THR A 208 -11.61 22.58 12.00
C THR A 208 -10.68 23.60 11.34
N ARG A 209 -10.81 24.89 11.68
CA ARG A 209 -9.93 25.96 11.16
C ARG A 209 -8.48 25.80 11.63
N ALA A 210 -8.30 25.42 12.89
CA ALA A 210 -6.99 25.16 13.46
C ALA A 210 -6.31 23.97 12.78
N ALA A 211 -7.02 22.85 12.65
CA ALA A 211 -6.55 21.67 11.95
C ALA A 211 -6.18 21.98 10.49
N TYR A 212 -7.04 22.71 9.76
CA TYR A 212 -6.73 23.10 8.37
C TYR A 212 -5.51 24.02 8.25
N SER A 213 -5.35 24.98 9.17
CA SER A 213 -4.18 25.87 9.17
C SER A 213 -2.88 25.08 9.30
N ALA A 214 -2.89 24.04 10.15
CA ALA A 214 -1.75 23.15 10.34
C ALA A 214 -1.58 22.15 9.19
N TYR A 215 -2.67 21.63 8.61
CA TYR A 215 -2.64 20.80 7.41
C TYR A 215 -1.95 21.52 6.24
N ASN A 216 -2.36 22.77 5.98
CA ASN A 216 -1.84 23.56 4.86
C ASN A 216 -0.50 24.26 5.16
N GLY A 217 -0.22 24.62 6.42
CA GLY A 217 0.97 25.37 6.81
C GLY A 217 2.04 24.58 7.58
N GLY A 218 1.78 23.31 7.88
CA GLY A 218 2.53 22.49 8.82
C GLY A 218 2.12 22.70 10.29
N PRO A 219 2.49 21.76 11.20
CA PRO A 219 1.98 21.71 12.58
C PRO A 219 2.15 23.02 13.39
N SER A 220 3.24 23.75 13.13
CA SER A 220 3.52 25.04 13.79
C SER A 220 2.50 26.15 13.48
N GLN A 221 1.69 25.98 12.44
CA GLN A 221 0.73 26.98 11.95
C GLN A 221 -0.69 26.75 12.49
N ILE A 222 -0.89 25.88 13.48
CA ILE A 222 -2.22 25.54 14.03
C ILE A 222 -3.06 26.75 14.48
N CYS A 223 -2.41 27.85 14.90
CA CYS A 223 -3.09 29.10 15.29
C CYS A 223 -2.96 30.24 14.26
N ARG A 224 -2.47 29.95 13.04
CA ARG A 224 -2.32 30.93 11.96
C ARG A 224 -3.64 31.60 11.61
N TRP A 225 -4.73 30.83 11.46
CA TRP A 225 -6.07 31.36 11.15
C TRP A 225 -6.55 32.46 12.11
N TYR A 226 -6.13 32.41 13.38
CA TYR A 226 -6.55 33.34 14.41
C TYR A 226 -5.63 34.57 14.50
N GLN A 227 -4.32 34.35 14.36
CA GLN A 227 -3.31 35.38 14.61
C GLN A 227 -2.97 36.19 13.36
N SER A 228 -2.85 35.53 12.22
CA SER A 228 -2.44 36.10 10.95
C SER A 228 -2.94 35.20 9.80
N PRO A 229 -4.26 35.17 9.57
CA PRO A 229 -4.86 34.25 8.61
C PRO A 229 -4.25 34.42 7.21
N ALA A 230 -3.90 33.30 6.58
CA ALA A 230 -3.58 33.27 5.17
C ALA A 230 -4.87 33.31 4.34
N TRP A 231 -4.80 33.72 3.07
CA TRP A 231 -5.97 33.76 2.20
C TRP A 231 -6.59 32.36 2.01
N GLN A 232 -5.80 31.29 2.12
CA GLN A 232 -6.29 29.91 2.13
C GLN A 232 -7.14 29.61 3.36
N ASP A 233 -6.79 30.12 4.55
CA ASP A 233 -7.55 29.89 5.79
C ASP A 233 -8.92 30.58 5.71
N GLU A 234 -8.98 31.78 5.13
CA GLU A 234 -10.23 32.51 4.89
C GLU A 234 -11.08 31.82 3.81
N GLY A 235 -10.45 31.37 2.72
CA GLY A 235 -11.12 30.61 1.66
C GLY A 235 -11.71 29.30 2.17
N PHE A 236 -10.96 28.56 3.00
CA PHE A 236 -11.43 27.35 3.64
C PHE A 236 -12.64 27.60 4.54
N LEU A 237 -12.57 28.63 5.40
CA LEU A 237 -13.72 29.01 6.25
C LEU A 237 -14.95 29.32 5.41
N GLY A 238 -14.78 30.11 4.34
CA GLY A 238 -15.88 30.46 3.43
C GLY A 238 -16.52 29.23 2.80
N LYS A 239 -15.72 28.22 2.41
CA LYS A 239 -16.22 26.95 1.88
C LYS A 239 -16.92 26.10 2.96
N TYR A 240 -16.33 26.01 4.15
CA TYR A 240 -16.87 25.27 5.30
C TYR A 240 -18.25 25.82 5.72
N GLU A 241 -18.40 27.15 5.78
CA GLU A 241 -19.67 27.80 6.14
C GLU A 241 -20.70 27.75 5.01
N ALA A 242 -20.28 28.01 3.76
CA ALA A 242 -21.20 28.08 2.63
C ALA A 242 -21.71 26.71 2.18
N LYS A 243 -20.94 25.63 2.44
CA LYS A 243 -21.25 24.25 2.04
C LYS A 243 -21.72 24.14 0.60
N SER A 244 -21.03 24.84 -0.30
CA SER A 244 -21.49 25.05 -1.68
C SER A 244 -21.62 23.75 -2.49
N TRP A 245 -20.98 22.66 -2.05
CA TRP A 245 -21.14 21.32 -2.60
C TRP A 245 -22.58 20.82 -2.51
N LEU A 246 -23.34 21.20 -1.47
CA LEU A 246 -24.75 20.80 -1.31
C LEU A 246 -25.64 21.26 -2.46
N ASN A 247 -25.23 22.27 -3.23
CA ASN A 247 -25.97 22.70 -4.42
C ASN A 247 -25.88 21.72 -5.60
N TYR A 248 -24.97 20.74 -5.52
CA TYR A 248 -24.70 19.75 -6.57
C TYR A 248 -25.06 18.32 -6.16
N ILE A 249 -25.52 18.12 -4.92
CA ILE A 249 -25.89 16.81 -4.36
C ILE A 249 -27.40 16.74 -4.34
N ALA A 250 -27.97 15.76 -5.03
CA ALA A 250 -29.40 15.47 -5.01
C ALA A 250 -29.79 14.57 -3.83
N ASP A 251 -28.92 13.61 -3.46
CA ASP A 251 -29.15 12.69 -2.35
C ASP A 251 -27.95 12.63 -1.41
N ASN A 252 -28.08 13.30 -0.26
CA ASN A 252 -27.03 13.33 0.75
C ASN A 252 -26.86 11.99 1.50
N ASN A 253 -27.84 11.09 1.40
CA ASN A 253 -27.87 9.79 2.09
C ASN A 253 -27.64 8.62 1.13
N LYS A 254 -27.27 8.91 -0.13
CA LYS A 254 -26.94 7.89 -1.11
C LYS A 254 -25.86 6.93 -0.57
N THR A 255 -26.01 5.64 -0.82
CA THR A 255 -24.97 4.63 -0.54
C THR A 255 -23.78 4.84 -1.46
N ALA A 256 -22.55 4.72 -0.95
CA ALA A 256 -21.38 4.82 -1.81
C ALA A 256 -21.41 3.69 -2.87
N PRO A 257 -21.00 3.97 -4.12
CA PRO A 257 -21.04 2.97 -5.19
C PRO A 257 -19.96 1.88 -5.04
N VAL A 258 -19.12 2.00 -4.02
CA VAL A 258 -18.03 1.08 -3.70
C VAL A 258 -18.01 0.83 -2.20
N ASP A 259 -17.58 -0.35 -1.78
CA ASP A 259 -17.41 -0.67 -0.35
C ASP A 259 -16.22 0.09 0.22
N VAL A 260 -16.53 1.26 0.79
CA VAL A 260 -15.53 2.20 1.30
C VAL A 260 -14.70 1.60 2.43
N PRO A 261 -15.28 0.98 3.49
CA PRO A 261 -14.50 0.25 4.50
C PRO A 261 -13.49 -0.74 3.91
N CYS A 262 -13.92 -1.60 2.98
CA CYS A 262 -13.03 -2.58 2.34
C CYS A 262 -11.87 -1.89 1.60
N MET A 263 -12.16 -0.84 0.82
CA MET A 263 -11.13 -0.10 0.09
C MET A 263 -10.17 0.65 1.02
N MET A 264 -10.65 1.09 2.18
CA MET A 264 -9.86 1.78 3.21
C MET A 264 -8.91 0.84 3.97
N GLU A 265 -9.20 -0.45 4.02
CA GLU A 265 -8.34 -1.48 4.61
C GLU A 265 -7.22 -1.96 3.67
N GLY A 266 -7.16 -1.42 2.44
CA GLY A 266 -6.15 -1.81 1.44
C GLY A 266 -6.48 -3.12 0.73
N VAL A 267 -7.72 -3.60 0.83
CA VAL A 267 -8.18 -4.73 0.02
C VAL A 267 -8.48 -4.17 -1.37
N GLU A 268 -7.57 -4.41 -2.32
CA GLU A 268 -7.65 -3.80 -3.66
C GLU A 268 -8.75 -4.40 -4.56
N PHE A 269 -9.64 -5.25 -4.04
CA PHE A 269 -10.61 -6.00 -4.85
C PHE A 269 -12.04 -5.90 -4.30
N CYS A 270 -12.49 -4.70 -3.94
CA CYS A 270 -13.84 -4.47 -3.41
C CYS A 270 -14.87 -4.32 -4.55
N VAL A 271 -15.60 -5.39 -4.85
CA VAL A 271 -16.63 -5.40 -5.91
C VAL A 271 -17.84 -4.54 -5.49
N PRO A 272 -18.33 -3.61 -6.36
CA PRO A 272 -19.58 -2.89 -6.16
C PRO A 272 -20.78 -3.84 -5.99
N GLU A 273 -21.65 -3.49 -5.04
CA GLU A 273 -22.88 -4.17 -4.62
C GLU A 273 -23.51 -5.13 -5.64
N TYR A 274 -23.27 -6.43 -5.46
CA TYR A 274 -24.36 -7.39 -5.64
C TYR A 274 -25.23 -7.28 -4.38
N GLU A 275 -26.43 -6.74 -4.51
CA GLU A 275 -27.42 -6.78 -3.44
C GLU A 275 -27.83 -8.24 -3.20
N PRO A 276 -27.44 -8.86 -2.08
CA PRO A 276 -27.93 -10.18 -1.77
C PRO A 276 -29.46 -10.13 -1.63
N PRO A 277 -30.16 -11.18 -2.06
CA PRO A 277 -31.60 -11.25 -1.87
C PRO A 277 -31.96 -11.04 -0.40
N PRO A 278 -33.06 -10.32 -0.10
CA PRO A 278 -33.38 -9.89 1.25
C PRO A 278 -33.45 -11.08 2.21
N TYR A 279 -32.87 -10.89 3.39
CA TYR A 279 -32.92 -11.85 4.49
C TYR A 279 -34.34 -12.37 4.69
N SER A 280 -34.50 -13.70 4.65
CA SER A 280 -35.76 -14.37 4.88
C SER A 280 -35.69 -15.12 6.20
N LEU A 281 -36.65 -14.89 7.10
CA LEU A 281 -36.80 -15.72 8.32
C LEU A 281 -37.11 -17.18 7.99
N GLU A 282 -37.60 -17.47 6.78
CA GLU A 282 -37.83 -18.84 6.31
C GLU A 282 -36.56 -19.50 5.77
N ASN A 283 -35.56 -18.71 5.34
CA ASN A 283 -34.26 -19.17 4.82
C ASN A 283 -33.15 -18.16 5.19
N PRO A 284 -32.71 -18.13 6.47
CA PRO A 284 -31.75 -17.12 6.96
C PRO A 284 -30.38 -17.20 6.28
N GLU A 285 -30.07 -18.32 5.65
CA GLU A 285 -28.79 -18.61 4.98
C GLU A 285 -28.78 -18.23 3.50
N TYR A 286 -29.91 -17.79 2.96
CA TYR A 286 -30.00 -17.44 1.54
C TYR A 286 -29.01 -16.34 1.12
N PRO A 287 -28.74 -15.30 1.94
CA PRO A 287 -27.66 -14.36 1.67
C PRO A 287 -26.27 -15.03 1.69
N TRP A 288 -26.06 -16.04 2.54
CA TRP A 288 -24.74 -16.64 2.72
C TRP A 288 -24.24 -17.40 1.49
N GLN A 289 -25.15 -17.83 0.61
CA GLN A 289 -24.80 -18.57 -0.60
C GLN A 289 -24.09 -17.72 -1.67
N TYR A 290 -24.17 -16.39 -1.56
CA TYR A 290 -23.68 -15.46 -2.58
C TYR A 290 -22.65 -14.46 -2.06
N ASN A 291 -22.20 -14.61 -0.81
CA ASN A 291 -21.27 -13.69 -0.16
C ASN A 291 -20.12 -14.47 0.45
N TYR A 292 -18.95 -13.82 0.55
CA TYR A 292 -17.98 -14.28 1.53
C TYR A 292 -18.56 -14.12 2.94
N LEU A 293 -18.12 -15.00 3.84
CA LEU A 293 -18.55 -15.04 5.22
C LEU A 293 -17.32 -14.92 6.09
N LYS A 294 -17.28 -13.94 6.98
CA LYS A 294 -16.23 -13.82 7.97
C LYS A 294 -16.70 -14.48 9.24
N LEU A 295 -16.08 -15.60 9.58
CA LEU A 295 -16.42 -16.30 10.81
C LEU A 295 -15.89 -15.52 12.02
N ASN A 296 -16.47 -15.79 13.19
CA ASN A 296 -16.00 -15.23 14.45
C ASN A 296 -14.50 -15.52 14.74
N SER A 297 -13.98 -16.62 14.18
CA SER A 297 -12.56 -16.99 14.27
C SER A 297 -11.64 -16.22 13.30
N GLY A 298 -12.19 -15.38 12.42
CA GLY A 298 -11.48 -14.46 11.54
C GLY A 298 -11.29 -14.93 10.10
N GLU A 299 -11.46 -16.23 9.82
CA GLU A 299 -11.32 -16.76 8.46
C GLU A 299 -12.45 -16.29 7.54
N ILE A 300 -12.13 -16.22 6.24
CA ILE A 300 -13.04 -15.83 5.18
C ILE A 300 -13.48 -17.06 4.40
N CYS A 301 -14.80 -17.25 4.28
CA CYS A 301 -15.38 -18.51 3.85
C CYS A 301 -16.46 -18.35 2.78
N LEU A 302 -16.74 -19.44 2.06
CA LEU A 302 -17.96 -19.66 1.31
C LEU A 302 -18.74 -20.81 1.93
N LEU A 303 -20.08 -20.69 1.97
CA LEU A 303 -20.96 -21.80 2.29
C LEU A 303 -21.30 -22.58 1.01
N GLU A 304 -20.80 -23.82 0.94
CA GLU A 304 -21.08 -24.76 -0.14
C GLU A 304 -21.47 -26.10 0.47
N SER A 305 -22.60 -26.67 0.03
CA SER A 305 -23.07 -28.00 0.47
C SER A 305 -23.01 -28.21 1.99
N ASP A 306 -23.55 -27.27 2.77
CA ASP A 306 -23.59 -27.28 4.24
C ASP A 306 -22.21 -27.36 4.91
N THR A 307 -21.17 -26.79 4.29
CA THR A 307 -19.82 -26.69 4.87
C THR A 307 -19.24 -25.31 4.60
N PHE A 308 -18.63 -24.70 5.63
CA PHE A 308 -17.81 -23.52 5.46
C PHE A 308 -16.45 -23.91 4.88
N HIS A 309 -16.16 -23.44 3.67
CA HIS A 309 -14.87 -23.57 3.03
C HIS A 309 -14.13 -22.25 3.15
N CYS A 310 -13.01 -22.25 3.88
CA CYS A 310 -12.39 -21.03 4.37
C CYS A 310 -10.94 -20.90 3.92
N VAL A 311 -10.46 -19.66 3.86
CA VAL A 311 -9.05 -19.28 3.82
C VAL A 311 -8.74 -18.38 5.01
N ALA A 312 -7.46 -18.29 5.39
CA ALA A 312 -7.05 -17.50 6.54
C ALA A 312 -7.30 -16.00 6.34
N GLN A 313 -7.14 -15.49 5.12
CA GLN A 313 -7.19 -14.06 4.81
C GLN A 313 -8.12 -13.74 3.63
N GLN A 314 -8.73 -12.55 3.64
CA GLN A 314 -9.69 -12.12 2.61
C GLN A 314 -9.09 -12.04 1.21
N GLN A 315 -7.85 -11.59 1.12
CA GLN A 315 -7.11 -11.50 -0.15
C GLN A 315 -6.95 -12.86 -0.84
N ASP A 316 -7.00 -13.96 -0.09
CA ASP A 316 -6.91 -15.30 -0.66
C ASP A 316 -8.28 -15.85 -1.09
N ALA A 317 -9.39 -15.23 -0.69
CA ALA A 317 -10.72 -15.82 -0.84
C ALA A 317 -11.17 -15.99 -2.29
N ALA A 318 -10.56 -15.26 -3.22
CA ALA A 318 -10.80 -15.37 -4.66
C ALA A 318 -10.63 -16.81 -5.18
N CYS A 319 -9.69 -17.57 -4.62
CA CYS A 319 -9.48 -18.96 -5.02
C CYS A 319 -10.66 -19.88 -4.65
N LEU A 320 -11.42 -19.56 -3.59
CA LEU A 320 -12.62 -20.32 -3.22
C LEU A 320 -13.71 -20.17 -4.28
N ASN A 321 -13.85 -18.99 -4.85
CA ASN A 321 -14.77 -18.75 -5.95
C ASN A 321 -14.37 -19.54 -7.20
N ALA A 322 -13.08 -19.58 -7.55
CA ALA A 322 -12.59 -20.41 -8.64
C ALA A 322 -12.83 -21.91 -8.38
N ARG A 323 -12.63 -22.38 -7.15
CA ARG A 323 -12.87 -23.77 -6.75
C ARG A 323 -14.32 -24.21 -6.95
N PHE A 324 -15.26 -23.35 -6.62
CA PHE A 324 -16.69 -23.67 -6.60
C PHE A 324 -17.45 -23.10 -7.79
N ASP A 325 -16.75 -22.48 -8.75
CA ASP A 325 -17.34 -21.81 -9.92
C ASP A 325 -18.42 -20.80 -9.51
N ARG A 326 -18.06 -19.89 -8.59
CA ARG A 326 -18.94 -18.88 -8.01
C ARG A 326 -18.37 -17.47 -8.21
N VAL A 327 -19.26 -16.49 -8.15
CA VAL A 327 -18.92 -15.08 -7.99
C VAL A 327 -19.53 -14.65 -6.66
N SER A 328 -18.68 -14.22 -5.73
CA SER A 328 -19.10 -13.68 -4.45
C SER A 328 -18.65 -12.22 -4.35
N VAL A 329 -19.41 -11.39 -3.64
CA VAL A 329 -18.99 -10.02 -3.34
C VAL A 329 -17.73 -10.02 -2.50
N ALA A 330 -16.93 -8.96 -2.64
CA ALA A 330 -15.68 -8.84 -1.91
C ALA A 330 -15.86 -8.64 -0.41
N GLN A 331 -16.93 -7.96 0.03
CA GLN A 331 -17.22 -7.76 1.44
C GLN A 331 -17.73 -9.05 2.07
N ALA A 332 -17.06 -9.50 3.12
CA ALA A 332 -17.53 -10.65 3.87
C ALA A 332 -18.64 -10.24 4.86
N ILE A 333 -19.74 -11.00 4.88
CA ILE A 333 -20.75 -10.87 5.94
C ILE A 333 -20.13 -11.41 7.22
N GLU A 334 -20.03 -10.58 8.25
CA GLU A 334 -19.59 -11.03 9.57
C GLU A 334 -20.67 -11.88 10.24
N LEU A 335 -20.31 -13.11 10.59
CA LEU A 335 -21.19 -14.04 11.29
C LEU A 335 -20.95 -13.98 12.80
N ASP A 336 -22.04 -14.05 13.58
CA ASP A 336 -21.92 -14.20 15.03
C ASP A 336 -21.41 -15.60 15.42
N GLU A 337 -21.22 -15.84 16.71
CA GLU A 337 -20.70 -17.12 17.22
C GLU A 337 -21.64 -18.30 16.94
N GLU A 338 -22.96 -18.10 17.00
CA GLU A 338 -23.94 -19.16 16.74
C GLU A 338 -23.92 -19.54 15.25
N GLN A 339 -23.95 -18.53 14.38
CA GLN A 339 -23.88 -18.66 12.93
C GLN A 339 -22.56 -19.28 12.46
N SER A 340 -21.44 -18.85 13.04
CA SER A 340 -20.11 -19.37 12.70
C SER A 340 -19.94 -20.86 13.03
N ASN A 341 -20.73 -21.37 14.00
CA ASN A 341 -20.71 -22.76 14.42
C ASN A 341 -21.88 -23.59 13.85
N ALA A 342 -22.73 -22.99 13.02
CA ALA A 342 -23.89 -23.66 12.44
C ALA A 342 -23.49 -24.80 11.48
N TYR A 343 -22.32 -24.69 10.85
CA TYR A 343 -21.82 -25.63 9.84
C TYR A 343 -20.39 -26.12 10.15
N PRO A 344 -20.04 -27.35 9.74
CA PRO A 344 -18.66 -27.81 9.74
C PRO A 344 -17.76 -26.88 8.92
N LYS A 345 -16.50 -26.74 9.35
CA LYS A 345 -15.50 -25.89 8.72
C LYS A 345 -14.36 -26.71 8.11
N THR A 346 -13.95 -26.33 6.90
CA THR A 346 -12.73 -26.78 6.23
C THR A 346 -11.89 -25.56 5.86
N VAL A 347 -10.71 -25.41 6.47
CA VAL A 347 -9.76 -24.35 6.11
C VAL A 347 -8.81 -24.90 5.05
N HIS A 348 -8.72 -24.21 3.92
CA HIS A 348 -7.81 -24.50 2.83
C HIS A 348 -6.52 -23.71 3.00
N GLU A 349 -5.40 -24.37 2.78
CA GLU A 349 -4.10 -23.71 2.74
C GLU A 349 -4.03 -22.80 1.50
N LYS A 350 -3.45 -21.59 1.65
CA LYS A 350 -3.41 -20.53 0.64
C LYS A 350 -2.92 -21.06 -0.71
N HIS A 351 -1.76 -21.69 -0.76
CA HIS A 351 -1.13 -22.16 -2.00
C HIS A 351 -1.91 -23.30 -2.65
N ALA A 352 -2.44 -24.22 -1.84
CA ALA A 352 -3.33 -25.28 -2.31
C ALA A 352 -4.61 -24.70 -2.92
N CYS A 353 -5.15 -23.64 -2.33
CA CYS A 353 -6.34 -22.98 -2.83
C CYS A 353 -6.07 -22.22 -4.13
N MET A 354 -4.95 -21.49 -4.23
CA MET A 354 -4.55 -20.78 -5.46
C MET A 354 -4.37 -21.70 -6.67
N GLY A 355 -4.13 -23.00 -6.44
CA GLY A 355 -4.14 -24.03 -7.49
C GLY A 355 -5.50 -24.24 -8.18
N TYR A 356 -6.60 -23.69 -7.65
CA TYR A 356 -7.91 -23.68 -8.32
C TYR A 356 -8.07 -22.59 -9.37
N LEU A 357 -7.19 -21.58 -9.39
CA LEU A 357 -7.18 -20.57 -10.42
C LEU A 357 -6.71 -21.21 -11.73
N GLU A 358 -7.56 -21.19 -12.75
CA GLU A 358 -7.25 -21.84 -14.02
C GLU A 358 -6.01 -21.20 -14.64
N ASN A 359 -5.07 -22.02 -15.12
CA ASN A 359 -3.83 -21.59 -15.77
C ASN A 359 -2.89 -20.73 -14.88
N SER A 360 -3.04 -20.75 -13.56
CA SER A 360 -2.15 -20.06 -12.64
C SER A 360 -0.81 -20.78 -12.47
N PHE A 361 0.24 -19.99 -12.23
CA PHE A 361 1.53 -20.47 -11.78
C PHE A 361 1.64 -20.37 -10.26
N THR A 362 2.40 -21.28 -9.67
CA THR A 362 2.58 -21.35 -8.21
C THR A 362 3.89 -20.71 -7.77
N VAL A 363 3.98 -20.36 -6.48
CA VAL A 363 5.24 -19.92 -5.86
C VAL A 363 6.36 -20.94 -6.12
N GLY A 364 7.55 -20.45 -6.46
CA GLY A 364 8.72 -21.24 -6.88
C GLY A 364 8.83 -21.46 -8.39
N GLN A 365 7.72 -21.48 -9.13
CA GLN A 365 7.77 -21.64 -10.59
C GLN A 365 8.39 -20.42 -11.28
N SER A 366 8.94 -20.66 -12.47
CA SER A 366 9.50 -19.62 -13.32
C SER A 366 8.52 -19.21 -14.42
N ILE A 367 8.48 -17.92 -14.71
CA ILE A 367 7.66 -17.32 -15.75
C ILE A 367 8.51 -16.42 -16.64
N SER A 368 8.15 -16.30 -17.92
CA SER A 368 8.67 -15.26 -18.80
C SER A 368 7.64 -14.13 -18.92
N ALA A 369 8.09 -12.88 -18.77
CA ALA A 369 7.23 -11.72 -18.99
C ALA A 369 7.01 -11.49 -20.49
N GLU A 370 5.76 -11.49 -20.96
CA GLU A 370 5.43 -11.32 -22.39
C GLU A 370 5.27 -9.84 -22.77
N LYS A 371 5.16 -8.96 -21.77
CA LYS A 371 5.04 -7.51 -21.90
C LYS A 371 6.05 -6.81 -20.99
N ALA A 372 6.29 -5.52 -21.27
CA ALA A 372 6.88 -4.64 -20.29
C ALA A 372 5.76 -4.29 -19.31
N ILE A 373 5.90 -4.72 -18.06
CA ILE A 373 4.84 -4.66 -17.05
C ILE A 373 5.38 -3.86 -15.87
N ASN A 374 4.71 -2.78 -15.52
CA ASN A 374 5.08 -1.98 -14.35
C ASN A 374 5.11 -2.88 -13.10
N ILE A 375 6.20 -2.78 -12.35
CA ILE A 375 6.41 -3.53 -11.13
C ILE A 375 5.89 -2.70 -9.96
N ARG A 376 5.04 -3.30 -9.13
CA ARG A 376 4.28 -2.62 -8.08
C ARG A 376 4.72 -3.03 -6.67
N GLN A 377 4.51 -2.19 -5.67
CA GLN A 377 4.87 -2.48 -4.28
C GLN A 377 3.95 -3.52 -3.63
N SER A 378 2.64 -3.44 -3.90
CA SER A 378 1.62 -4.45 -3.61
C SER A 378 1.00 -4.94 -4.92
N ALA A 379 0.22 -6.02 -4.85
CA ALA A 379 -0.62 -6.46 -5.96
C ALA A 379 -1.63 -5.36 -6.32
N ALA A 380 -1.67 -4.91 -7.57
CA ALA A 380 -2.41 -3.73 -8.08
C ALA A 380 -2.02 -2.34 -7.53
N GLY A 381 -1.23 -2.27 -6.45
CA GLY A 381 -0.83 -1.01 -5.87
C GLY A 381 0.26 -0.27 -6.65
N THR A 382 1.14 0.41 -5.91
CA THR A 382 1.95 1.50 -6.46
C THR A 382 3.08 1.06 -7.37
N ASP A 383 3.23 1.74 -8.51
CA ASP A 383 4.37 1.58 -9.39
C ASP A 383 5.72 1.93 -8.70
N THR A 384 6.68 1.01 -8.78
CA THR A 384 8.04 1.18 -8.26
C THR A 384 8.92 2.05 -9.18
N GLY A 385 8.43 2.38 -10.38
CA GLY A 385 9.17 3.06 -11.44
C GLY A 385 10.08 2.12 -12.24
N ALA A 386 9.93 0.80 -12.06
CA ALA A 386 10.64 -0.24 -12.78
C ALA A 386 9.65 -1.13 -13.53
N ASP A 387 10.06 -1.62 -14.69
CA ASP A 387 9.25 -2.52 -15.51
C ASP A 387 9.91 -3.91 -15.57
N ALA A 388 9.08 -4.95 -15.63
CA ALA A 388 9.55 -6.25 -16.07
C ALA A 388 10.04 -6.17 -17.52
N VAL A 389 11.08 -6.93 -17.84
CA VAL A 389 11.70 -6.95 -19.16
C VAL A 389 11.05 -8.04 -19.99
N VAL A 390 10.55 -7.68 -21.18
CA VAL A 390 9.96 -8.63 -22.13
C VAL A 390 10.95 -9.77 -22.42
N GLY A 391 10.49 -11.01 -22.26
CA GLY A 391 11.25 -12.24 -22.46
C GLY A 391 12.17 -12.61 -21.29
N GLN A 392 12.36 -11.75 -20.29
CA GLN A 392 13.12 -12.09 -19.10
C GLN A 392 12.35 -13.12 -18.27
N VAL A 393 13.09 -14.09 -17.73
CA VAL A 393 12.55 -15.12 -16.85
C VAL A 393 12.67 -14.63 -15.41
N TYR A 394 11.60 -14.80 -14.63
CA TYR A 394 11.50 -14.46 -13.22
C TYR A 394 11.02 -15.67 -12.43
N GLN A 395 11.40 -15.75 -11.15
CA GLN A 395 10.80 -16.70 -10.21
C GLN A 395 9.65 -16.05 -9.45
N ILE A 396 8.55 -16.79 -9.29
CA ILE A 396 7.40 -16.35 -8.49
C ILE A 396 7.71 -16.55 -7.01
N LEU A 397 7.67 -15.45 -6.25
CA LEU A 397 7.94 -15.41 -4.81
C LEU A 397 6.66 -15.30 -3.97
N ASP A 398 5.59 -14.81 -4.58
CA ASP A 398 4.25 -14.77 -3.99
C ASP A 398 3.21 -14.68 -5.11
N ILE A 399 1.99 -15.08 -4.80
CA ILE A 399 0.82 -14.93 -5.66
C ILE A 399 -0.31 -14.26 -4.87
N VAL A 400 -0.91 -13.24 -5.48
CA VAL A 400 -2.16 -12.64 -5.03
C VAL A 400 -3.15 -12.70 -6.18
N ALA A 401 -4.37 -13.13 -5.88
CA ALA A 401 -5.46 -13.18 -6.85
C ALA A 401 -6.41 -11.99 -6.67
N GLY A 402 -6.90 -11.49 -7.80
CA GLY A 402 -7.84 -10.41 -7.91
C GLY A 402 -9.28 -10.84 -7.70
N THR A 403 -10.23 -10.02 -8.16
CA THR A 403 -11.65 -10.32 -7.94
C THR A 403 -12.08 -11.64 -8.59
N PRO A 404 -13.14 -12.28 -8.08
CA PRO A 404 -13.70 -13.51 -8.65
C PRO A 404 -14.11 -13.40 -10.14
N ALA A 405 -14.52 -12.22 -10.59
CA ALA A 405 -15.03 -12.01 -11.94
C ALA A 405 -13.91 -12.00 -12.99
N ASP A 406 -12.78 -11.37 -12.66
CA ASP A 406 -11.64 -11.24 -13.56
C ASP A 406 -10.59 -12.35 -13.33
N GLN A 407 -10.52 -12.89 -12.11
CA GLN A 407 -9.47 -13.79 -11.65
C GLN A 407 -8.06 -13.29 -12.03
N SER A 408 -7.89 -11.96 -11.95
CA SER A 408 -6.59 -11.32 -12.13
C SER A 408 -5.58 -11.91 -11.18
N ARG A 409 -4.30 -11.84 -11.54
CA ARG A 409 -3.24 -12.39 -10.70
C ARG A 409 -2.02 -11.53 -10.75
N TYR A 410 -1.39 -11.46 -9.60
CA TYR A 410 -0.20 -10.67 -9.38
C TYR A 410 0.88 -11.60 -8.85
N TYR A 411 2.02 -11.59 -9.52
CA TYR A 411 3.18 -12.37 -9.12
C TYR A 411 4.23 -11.47 -8.54
N ARG A 412 4.66 -11.76 -7.31
CA ARG A 412 5.83 -11.11 -6.74
C ARG A 412 7.08 -11.69 -7.38
N ILE A 413 7.93 -10.83 -7.92
CA ILE A 413 9.19 -11.18 -8.58
C ILE A 413 10.35 -10.36 -7.99
N GLN A 414 11.57 -10.86 -8.12
CA GLN A 414 12.79 -10.08 -7.92
C GLN A 414 13.24 -9.52 -9.27
N TYR A 415 13.55 -8.22 -9.35
CA TYR A 415 13.82 -7.56 -10.64
C TYR A 415 15.15 -6.80 -10.72
N SER A 416 15.79 -6.49 -9.59
CA SER A 416 17.09 -5.82 -9.58
C SER A 416 17.78 -5.97 -8.23
N GLY A 417 18.76 -6.87 -8.11
CA GLY A 417 19.39 -7.18 -6.83
C GLY A 417 18.32 -7.62 -5.83
N ASP A 418 18.32 -7.09 -4.61
CA ASP A 418 17.32 -7.46 -3.59
C ASP A 418 15.94 -6.80 -3.78
N ASN A 419 15.73 -6.00 -4.83
CA ASN A 419 14.46 -5.33 -5.07
C ASN A 419 13.41 -6.31 -5.59
N GLN A 420 12.23 -6.28 -4.96
CA GLN A 420 11.10 -7.13 -5.29
C GLN A 420 9.83 -6.28 -5.46
N GLY A 421 8.89 -6.80 -6.25
CA GLY A 421 7.57 -6.19 -6.44
C GLY A 421 6.64 -7.10 -7.21
N TYR A 422 5.39 -6.70 -7.35
CA TYR A 422 4.34 -7.45 -8.03
C TYR A 422 4.19 -7.00 -9.47
N ILE A 423 4.08 -7.96 -10.39
CA ILE A 423 3.64 -7.70 -11.76
C ILE A 423 2.22 -8.20 -11.95
N TYR A 424 1.44 -7.47 -12.74
CA TYR A 424 0.16 -7.97 -13.24
C TYR A 424 0.40 -9.08 -14.27
N ALA A 425 -0.23 -10.22 -14.08
CA ALA A 425 -0.05 -11.40 -14.92
C ALA A 425 -1.34 -11.81 -15.67
N GLY A 426 -2.22 -10.84 -15.91
CA GLY A 426 -3.51 -11.03 -16.57
C GLY A 426 -4.59 -11.65 -15.68
N GLY A 427 -5.80 -11.71 -16.22
CA GLY A 427 -6.95 -12.42 -15.69
C GLY A 427 -7.25 -13.71 -16.43
N LEU A 428 -8.46 -14.23 -16.26
CA LEU A 428 -8.90 -15.51 -16.82
C LEU A 428 -8.72 -15.61 -18.34
N TRP A 429 -8.90 -14.48 -19.04
CA TRP A 429 -8.99 -14.45 -20.50
C TRP A 429 -7.70 -14.04 -21.21
N ASP A 430 -6.78 -13.36 -20.52
CA ASP A 430 -5.62 -12.74 -21.15
C ASP A 430 -4.29 -13.06 -20.46
N PHE A 431 -4.26 -13.93 -19.43
CA PHE A 431 -3.03 -14.29 -18.70
C PHE A 431 -1.83 -14.63 -19.63
N SER A 432 -2.09 -15.33 -20.74
CA SER A 432 -1.04 -15.73 -21.69
C SER A 432 -0.41 -14.55 -22.45
N ASP A 433 -1.09 -13.41 -22.50
CA ASP A 433 -0.57 -12.19 -23.12
C ASP A 433 0.37 -11.44 -22.18
N TRP A 434 0.41 -11.80 -20.88
CA TRP A 434 1.18 -11.12 -19.85
C TRP A 434 2.36 -11.96 -19.36
N ALA A 435 2.13 -13.24 -19.07
CA ALA A 435 3.17 -14.14 -18.60
C ALA A 435 2.98 -15.57 -19.12
N SER A 436 4.08 -16.22 -19.46
CA SER A 436 4.10 -17.62 -19.88
C SER A 436 5.00 -18.46 -18.98
N SER A 437 4.80 -19.78 -18.97
CA SER A 437 5.65 -20.69 -18.21
C SER A 437 7.07 -20.71 -18.78
N ALA A 438 8.07 -20.64 -17.92
CA ALA A 438 9.48 -20.79 -18.28
C ALA A 438 10.10 -21.99 -17.55
N THR A 439 11.22 -22.50 -18.07
CA THR A 439 11.97 -23.54 -17.37
C THR A 439 12.77 -22.91 -16.25
N HIS A 440 12.80 -23.55 -15.07
CA HIS A 440 13.60 -23.06 -13.93
C HIS A 440 15.08 -22.83 -14.27
N HIS A 441 15.67 -23.68 -15.11
CA HIS A 441 17.05 -23.53 -15.54
C HIS A 441 17.31 -22.37 -16.51
N ASP A 442 16.27 -21.78 -17.09
CA ASP A 442 16.40 -20.56 -17.91
C ASP A 442 16.58 -19.30 -17.03
N LEU A 443 16.25 -19.40 -15.73
CA LEU A 443 16.55 -18.36 -14.74
C LEU A 443 18.05 -18.33 -14.44
N ALA A 444 18.61 -17.11 -14.41
CA ALA A 444 20.01 -16.89 -14.05
C ALA A 444 20.28 -17.45 -12.64
N GLU A 445 21.48 -18.00 -12.41
CA GLU A 445 21.80 -18.69 -11.16
C GLU A 445 21.70 -17.74 -9.96
N GLU A 446 22.10 -16.48 -10.13
CA GLU A 446 22.00 -15.42 -9.13
C GLU A 446 20.56 -15.00 -8.78
N ASP A 447 19.60 -15.24 -9.67
CA ASP A 447 18.19 -14.88 -9.50
C ASP A 447 17.35 -16.06 -8.96
N ARG A 448 17.96 -17.24 -8.77
CA ARG A 448 17.31 -18.39 -8.13
C ARG A 448 17.25 -18.16 -6.63
N ILE A 449 16.04 -17.90 -6.13
CA ILE A 449 15.80 -17.67 -4.69
C ILE A 449 15.30 -18.96 -4.03
N ILE A 450 14.32 -19.62 -4.64
CA ILE A 450 13.69 -20.85 -4.15
C ILE A 450 14.28 -22.01 -4.93
N ALA A 451 14.80 -23.02 -4.24
CA ALA A 451 15.29 -24.21 -4.90
C ALA A 451 14.12 -25.06 -5.43
N MET A 452 14.30 -25.60 -6.63
CA MET A 452 13.30 -26.41 -7.32
C MET A 452 13.82 -27.83 -7.56
N PRO A 453 12.96 -28.80 -7.90
CA PRO A 453 13.39 -30.17 -8.13
C PRO A 453 14.57 -30.28 -9.11
N GLY A 454 15.64 -30.92 -8.68
CA GLY A 454 16.89 -31.07 -9.43
C GLY A 454 18.00 -30.10 -9.04
N ASP A 455 17.72 -29.09 -8.22
CA ASP A 455 18.75 -28.23 -7.63
C ASP A 455 19.46 -28.93 -6.46
N GLU A 456 20.70 -28.53 -6.20
CA GLU A 456 21.46 -28.89 -5.00
C GLU A 456 21.48 -27.71 -4.03
N ILE A 457 21.21 -27.98 -2.74
CA ILE A 457 21.27 -26.98 -1.66
C ILE A 457 22.17 -27.44 -0.53
N TYR A 458 22.67 -26.48 0.25
CA TYR A 458 23.51 -26.69 1.42
C TYR A 458 22.80 -26.16 2.66
N VAL A 459 22.86 -26.88 3.78
CA VAL A 459 22.31 -26.41 5.06
C VAL A 459 23.24 -25.37 5.69
N THR A 460 22.76 -24.15 5.90
CA THR A 460 23.54 -23.06 6.51
C THR A 460 23.37 -22.97 8.03
N LYS A 461 22.24 -23.46 8.54
CA LYS A 461 21.90 -23.39 9.98
C LYS A 461 22.89 -24.17 10.84
N SER A 462 23.52 -23.49 11.81
CA SER A 462 24.59 -24.05 12.66
C SER A 462 24.19 -25.31 13.43
N ASP A 463 22.94 -25.35 13.92
CA ASP A 463 22.42 -26.46 14.72
C ASP A 463 21.79 -27.57 13.85
N GLY A 464 21.94 -27.45 12.53
CA GLY A 464 21.27 -28.30 11.55
C GLY A 464 19.76 -28.03 11.43
N ILE A 465 19.11 -28.81 10.59
CA ILE A 465 17.68 -28.73 10.30
C ILE A 465 17.05 -30.10 10.53
N ALA A 466 15.88 -30.13 11.17
CA ALA A 466 15.09 -31.35 11.32
C ALA A 466 14.57 -31.79 9.95
N LEU A 467 14.82 -33.06 9.60
CA LEU A 467 14.15 -33.73 8.50
C LEU A 467 12.82 -34.28 9.04
N LYS A 468 11.71 -33.84 8.48
CA LYS A 468 10.36 -34.24 8.88
C LYS A 468 9.74 -35.19 7.89
N ASP A 469 8.82 -36.03 8.33
CA ASP A 469 8.07 -36.94 7.46
C ASP A 469 7.03 -36.22 6.58
N VAL A 470 6.48 -35.09 7.06
CA VAL A 470 5.54 -34.22 6.36
C VAL A 470 6.00 -32.76 6.45
N ALA A 471 5.79 -31.98 5.39
CA ALA A 471 6.05 -30.55 5.38
C ALA A 471 5.17 -29.80 6.42
N GLY A 472 5.72 -28.76 7.03
CA GLY A 472 5.00 -27.96 8.03
C GLY A 472 5.36 -28.26 9.49
N GLU A 473 4.71 -27.53 10.40
CA GLU A 473 4.97 -27.66 11.84
C GLU A 473 4.53 -29.01 12.42
N GLN A 474 3.50 -29.63 11.84
CA GLN A 474 2.89 -30.86 12.33
C GLN A 474 3.69 -32.15 12.02
N GLY A 475 4.70 -32.07 11.15
CA GLY A 475 5.54 -33.22 10.81
C GLY A 475 6.47 -33.64 11.95
N ASP A 476 6.65 -34.94 12.12
CA ASP A 476 7.53 -35.56 13.11
C ASP A 476 8.98 -35.58 12.60
N GLU A 477 9.94 -35.26 13.48
CA GLU A 477 11.37 -35.34 13.14
C GLU A 477 11.80 -36.81 12.97
N ILE A 478 12.20 -37.18 11.76
CA ILE A 478 12.69 -38.52 11.41
C ILE A 478 14.22 -38.58 11.33
N ALA A 479 14.88 -37.45 11.09
CA ALA A 479 16.33 -37.30 11.14
C ALA A 479 16.72 -35.83 11.34
N ARG A 480 18.03 -35.56 11.41
CA ARG A 480 18.57 -34.21 11.47
C ARG A 480 19.70 -34.06 10.46
N VAL A 481 19.57 -33.07 9.59
CA VAL A 481 20.59 -32.69 8.60
C VAL A 481 21.54 -31.71 9.26
N THR A 482 22.85 -31.99 9.25
CA THR A 482 23.87 -31.10 9.81
C THR A 482 24.21 -29.95 8.87
N LYS A 483 24.79 -28.87 9.40
CA LYS A 483 25.36 -27.78 8.60
C LYS A 483 26.31 -28.32 7.51
N ASP A 484 26.35 -27.64 6.37
CA ASP A 484 27.20 -27.89 5.20
C ASP A 484 26.91 -29.22 4.48
N THR A 485 25.82 -29.90 4.85
CA THR A 485 25.35 -31.08 4.12
C THR A 485 24.73 -30.63 2.80
N ALA A 486 25.28 -31.11 1.69
CA ALA A 486 24.68 -31.00 0.36
C ALA A 486 23.49 -31.94 0.24
N LEU A 487 22.39 -31.44 -0.32
CA LEU A 487 21.14 -32.17 -0.51
C LEU A 487 20.56 -31.87 -1.89
N ASP A 488 20.18 -32.93 -2.59
CA ASP A 488 19.38 -32.82 -3.81
C ASP A 488 17.92 -32.50 -3.45
N VAL A 489 17.38 -31.43 -4.02
CA VAL A 489 15.96 -31.07 -3.90
C VAL A 489 15.15 -31.97 -4.82
N MET A 490 14.24 -32.73 -4.24
CA MET A 490 13.32 -33.63 -4.94
C MET A 490 11.94 -33.00 -5.18
N GLY A 491 11.57 -32.05 -4.33
CA GLY A 491 10.25 -31.43 -4.27
C GLY A 491 10.31 -30.14 -3.46
N THR A 492 9.42 -29.20 -3.76
CA THR A 492 9.30 -27.93 -3.03
C THR A 492 7.85 -27.71 -2.67
N VAL A 493 7.58 -27.44 -1.40
CA VAL A 493 6.24 -27.18 -0.86
C VAL A 493 6.28 -25.81 -0.19
N VAL A 494 5.27 -25.00 -0.46
CA VAL A 494 5.09 -23.66 0.14
C VAL A 494 3.83 -23.68 0.99
N LEU A 495 3.91 -23.22 2.23
CA LEU A 495 2.81 -23.25 3.18
C LEU A 495 2.63 -21.90 3.89
N GLY A 496 1.38 -21.60 4.23
CA GLY A 496 1.05 -20.52 5.16
C GLY A 496 1.25 -19.11 4.59
N ASP A 497 0.84 -18.11 5.37
CA ASP A 497 0.75 -16.72 4.90
C ASP A 497 2.13 -16.07 4.68
N ASN A 498 3.18 -16.62 5.32
CA ASN A 498 4.55 -16.12 5.18
C ASN A 498 5.31 -16.75 4.00
N ASN A 499 4.65 -17.64 3.24
CA ASN A 499 5.25 -18.49 2.22
C ASN A 499 6.45 -19.28 2.78
N ASP A 500 6.17 -20.10 3.79
CA ASP A 500 7.15 -20.99 4.43
C ASP A 500 7.53 -22.12 3.46
N ILE A 501 8.82 -22.19 3.12
CA ILE A 501 9.37 -23.12 2.12
C ILE A 501 9.85 -24.39 2.80
N TYR A 502 9.47 -25.53 2.22
CA TYR A 502 9.94 -26.85 2.61
C TYR A 502 10.48 -27.60 1.41
N TYR A 503 11.70 -28.13 1.52
CA TYR A 503 12.34 -28.93 0.48
C TYR A 503 12.25 -30.40 0.82
N GLU A 504 11.68 -31.18 -0.09
CA GLU A 504 11.76 -32.65 -0.04
C GLU A 504 13.17 -33.07 -0.44
N VAL A 505 13.84 -33.83 0.42
CA VAL A 505 15.23 -34.26 0.24
C VAL A 505 15.40 -35.71 0.66
N ASN A 506 16.49 -36.33 0.22
CA ASN A 506 16.89 -37.67 0.67
C ASN A 506 18.16 -37.62 1.52
N LEU A 507 18.06 -38.04 2.78
CA LEU A 507 19.21 -38.21 3.66
C LEU A 507 19.37 -39.69 4.00
N ASN A 508 20.46 -40.32 3.53
CA ASN A 508 20.78 -41.72 3.85
C ASN A 508 19.62 -42.71 3.59
N SER A 509 18.94 -42.59 2.45
CA SER A 509 17.75 -43.38 2.07
C SER A 509 16.47 -43.07 2.86
N GLN A 510 16.44 -41.99 3.64
CA GLN A 510 15.22 -41.45 4.25
C GLN A 510 14.78 -40.21 3.47
N SER A 511 13.56 -40.22 2.96
CA SER A 511 12.95 -39.08 2.29
C SER A 511 12.06 -38.33 3.25
N GLY A 512 12.13 -37.00 3.22
CA GLY A 512 11.36 -36.12 4.10
C GLY A 512 11.57 -34.66 3.73
N TYR A 513 11.02 -33.77 4.53
CA TYR A 513 11.02 -32.33 4.30
C TYR A 513 11.92 -31.60 5.29
N ILE A 514 12.79 -30.74 4.80
CA ILE A 514 13.50 -29.76 5.63
C ILE A 514 12.89 -28.39 5.44
N TYR A 515 12.88 -27.58 6.50
CA TYR A 515 12.46 -26.19 6.42
C TYR A 515 13.55 -25.35 5.74
N GLY A 516 13.21 -24.66 4.66
CA GLY A 516 14.09 -23.82 3.88
C GLY A 516 14.09 -22.34 4.29
N GLY A 517 13.15 -21.92 5.15
CA GLY A 517 12.92 -20.51 5.52
C GLY A 517 11.58 -19.98 5.00
N SER A 518 11.33 -18.70 5.21
CA SER A 518 10.12 -17.98 4.78
C SER A 518 10.48 -16.89 3.77
N LEU A 519 9.53 -16.46 2.93
CA LEU A 519 9.73 -15.34 1.99
C LEU A 519 9.18 -14.00 2.52
N LEU A 520 8.16 -14.06 3.38
CA LEU A 520 7.46 -12.88 3.90
C LEU A 520 7.56 -12.77 5.43
N PRO A 521 7.47 -11.55 5.99
CA PRO A 521 7.53 -10.25 5.29
C PRO A 521 8.92 -9.95 4.71
N THR A 522 9.96 -10.64 5.20
CA THR A 522 11.34 -10.59 4.72
C THR A 522 11.87 -12.01 4.56
N SER A 523 12.63 -12.26 3.49
CA SER A 523 13.20 -13.58 3.24
C SER A 523 14.16 -14.00 4.35
N THR A 524 14.00 -15.23 4.84
CA THR A 524 14.92 -15.87 5.79
C THR A 524 15.64 -17.06 5.18
N LEU A 525 15.51 -17.30 3.86
CA LEU A 525 16.02 -18.52 3.22
C LEU A 525 17.52 -18.75 3.46
N SER A 526 18.33 -17.69 3.38
CA SER A 526 19.78 -17.76 3.58
C SER A 526 20.19 -18.23 4.98
N ASP A 527 19.33 -18.05 5.99
CA ASP A 527 19.59 -18.48 7.37
C ASP A 527 19.43 -20.00 7.55
N TRP A 528 18.82 -20.68 6.57
CA TRP A 528 18.53 -22.10 6.60
C TRP A 528 19.26 -22.87 5.50
N THR A 529 19.22 -22.36 4.26
CA THR A 529 19.76 -23.06 3.09
C THR A 529 20.42 -22.11 2.08
N SER A 530 21.36 -22.62 1.28
CA SER A 530 22.04 -21.88 0.21
C SER A 530 22.30 -22.75 -1.01
N PHE A 531 22.44 -22.15 -2.20
CA PHE A 531 22.87 -22.83 -3.43
C PHE A 531 24.39 -23.07 -3.51
N SER A 532 25.14 -22.66 -2.50
CA SER A 532 26.59 -22.78 -2.45
C SER A 532 27.07 -23.08 -1.03
N PRO A 533 28.15 -23.85 -0.87
CA PRO A 533 28.73 -24.13 0.44
C PRO A 533 29.20 -22.85 1.14
N ASP A 534 29.22 -22.86 2.47
CA ASP A 534 29.73 -21.74 3.26
C ASP A 534 31.26 -21.66 3.16
N ASP A 535 31.77 -20.77 2.31
CA ASP A 535 33.21 -20.52 2.12
C ASP A 535 33.87 -19.74 3.28
N SER A 536 33.18 -19.54 4.42
CA SER A 536 33.69 -18.73 5.54
C SER A 536 34.89 -19.32 6.30
N GLU A 537 35.42 -20.48 5.89
CA GLU A 537 36.75 -20.96 6.32
C GLU A 537 37.93 -20.24 5.64
N THR A 538 37.81 -18.94 5.30
CA THR A 538 39.03 -18.16 5.06
C THR A 538 39.71 -17.95 6.41
N PRO A 539 40.88 -18.56 6.68
CA PRO A 539 41.54 -18.42 7.98
C PRO A 539 41.80 -16.94 8.18
N THR A 540 41.27 -16.35 9.26
CA THR A 540 41.65 -15.01 9.67
C THR A 540 43.19 -14.97 9.66
N PRO A 541 43.82 -14.11 8.83
CA PRO A 541 45.27 -14.00 8.84
C PRO A 541 45.70 -13.80 10.29
N PRO A 542 46.71 -14.55 10.78
CA PRO A 542 47.14 -14.45 12.16
C PRO A 542 47.32 -12.98 12.49
N ALA A 543 46.67 -12.53 13.56
CA ALA A 543 46.69 -11.13 13.97
C ALA A 543 48.14 -10.63 13.91
N PRO A 544 48.41 -9.50 13.23
CA PRO A 544 49.76 -9.00 13.13
C PRO A 544 50.35 -8.91 14.54
N PRO A 545 51.59 -9.37 14.76
CA PRO A 545 52.20 -9.37 16.08
C PRO A 545 52.11 -7.96 16.66
N PRO A 546 51.80 -7.81 17.97
CA PRO A 546 51.64 -6.51 18.60
C PRO A 546 52.87 -5.65 18.27
N SER A 547 52.63 -4.53 17.59
CA SER A 547 53.68 -3.60 17.22
C SER A 547 54.44 -3.19 18.47
N SER A 548 55.75 -3.42 18.46
CA SER A 548 56.65 -3.07 19.55
C SER A 548 56.55 -1.56 19.85
N PRO A 549 56.63 -1.10 21.11
CA PRO A 549 56.38 0.30 21.47
C PRO A 549 57.40 1.34 20.97
N ASP A 550 58.40 0.96 20.16
CA ASP A 550 59.59 1.79 19.92
C ASP A 550 59.74 2.40 18.52
N ASP A 551 58.76 2.28 17.61
CA ASP A 551 58.82 3.00 16.33
C ASP A 551 58.05 4.33 16.38
N SER A 552 58.75 5.34 16.90
CA SER A 552 58.41 6.75 16.78
C SER A 552 58.94 7.31 15.45
N GLY A 553 58.05 7.53 14.48
CA GLY A 553 58.47 8.18 13.23
C GLY A 553 57.40 8.36 12.17
N GLY A 554 56.66 9.48 12.23
CA GLY A 554 56.25 10.20 11.02
C GLY A 554 54.82 10.04 10.51
N GLY A 555 53.95 10.97 10.92
CA GLY A 555 53.16 11.83 10.02
C GLY A 555 52.07 11.22 9.14
N SER A 556 50.80 11.49 9.49
CA SER A 556 49.90 12.43 8.79
C SER A 556 48.44 12.18 9.17
N VAL A 557 47.82 13.15 9.87
CA VAL A 557 46.68 13.97 9.40
C VAL A 557 45.38 13.18 9.18
N SER A 558 44.43 13.27 10.14
CA SER A 558 43.05 13.74 9.89
C SER A 558 42.04 13.41 11.00
N TYR A 559 41.44 14.48 11.53
CA TYR A 559 40.04 14.62 11.99
C TYR A 559 39.47 13.73 13.11
N TRP A 560 39.77 14.10 14.36
CA TRP A 560 38.83 14.02 15.49
C TRP A 560 38.90 15.32 16.30
N ILE A 561 38.18 16.36 15.86
CA ILE A 561 37.88 17.56 16.65
C ILE A 561 36.43 17.94 16.34
N LEU A 562 35.47 17.39 17.08
CA LEU A 562 34.14 18.01 17.30
C LEU A 562 33.26 17.27 18.32
N ALA A 563 33.87 16.70 19.36
CA ALA A 563 33.13 16.23 20.53
C ALA A 563 33.92 16.64 21.77
N LEU A 564 33.41 17.66 22.47
CA LEU A 564 33.82 18.22 23.77
C LEU A 564 34.12 19.71 23.65
N LEU A 565 33.06 20.53 23.72
CA LEU A 565 33.02 21.83 24.41
C LEU A 565 31.63 22.44 24.17
N LEU A 566 30.72 22.26 25.15
CA LEU A 566 29.73 23.26 25.62
C LEU A 566 28.60 22.58 26.42
N ILE A 567 28.97 21.83 27.47
CA ILE A 567 28.14 21.71 28.67
C ILE A 567 28.75 22.66 29.70
N ARG A 568 27.91 23.61 30.17
CA ARG A 568 28.05 24.56 31.29
C ARG A 568 28.12 26.04 30.87
N ARG A 569 27.00 26.73 31.00
CA ARG A 569 26.87 27.82 32.00
C ARG A 569 25.42 28.09 32.39
N LEU A 570 25.22 28.06 33.70
CA LEU A 570 24.04 28.41 34.48
C LEU A 570 23.89 29.94 34.62
N LYS A 571 22.64 30.36 34.93
CA LYS A 571 22.18 31.57 35.65
C LYS A 571 22.11 32.91 34.90
N SER A 572 20.88 33.31 34.56
CA SER A 572 20.14 34.42 35.19
C SER A 572 18.66 34.27 34.91
#